data_AF-A0A974SI61-F1
#
_entry.id   AF-A0A974SI61-F1
#
_cell.length_a   1.000
_cell.length_b   1.000
_cell.length_c   1.000
_cell.angle_alpha   90.00
_cell.angle_beta   90.00
_cell.angle_gamma   90.00
#
_symmetry.space_group_name_H-M   'P 1'
#
loop_
_entity.id
_entity.type
_entity.pdbx_description
1 polymer ?
#
loop_
_entity_poly.entity_id
_entity_poly.type
_entity_poly.pdbx_seq_one_letter_code
_entity_poly.pdbx_strand_id
1 'polypeptide(L)'
;MDAIEPNLSALAVFAALWTAACLGFLVLAGMYPARTRPAAARKAGGLALVALNSLLWLALAAGALAYGYAHLRLTSLVIVGGLVVLFAPAPFELLPNAFRDGRRGLAALVALQAAALAAWLAVPGGGAALFQHFA
;
A
#
# COMPACT_ATOMS: atom_id res chain seq x y z
N MET A 1 28.58 -7.18 0.24
CA MET A 1 27.85 -6.42 -0.80
C MET A 1 28.29 -6.96 -2.14
N ASP A 2 27.61 -7.97 -2.65
CA ASP A 2 27.81 -8.47 -4.02
C ASP A 2 26.50 -9.06 -4.53
N ALA A 3 25.80 -8.21 -5.29
CA ALA A 3 24.79 -8.61 -6.26
C ALA A 3 24.90 -7.55 -7.37
N ILE A 4 25.56 -7.92 -8.46
CA ILE A 4 25.74 -7.04 -9.63
C ILE A 4 24.36 -6.74 -10.26
N GLU A 5 23.39 -7.64 -10.10
CA GLU A 5 22.05 -7.53 -10.69
C GLU A 5 20.97 -7.29 -9.61
N PRO A 6 19.95 -6.45 -9.90
CA PRO A 6 18.81 -6.29 -9.00
C PRO A 6 18.04 -7.61 -8.93
N ASN A 7 17.66 -8.02 -7.71
CA ASN A 7 16.73 -9.13 -7.51
C ASN A 7 15.36 -8.74 -8.11
N LEU A 8 15.11 -9.11 -9.37
CA LEU A 8 13.95 -8.68 -10.14
C LEU A 8 12.64 -9.18 -9.53
N SER A 9 12.63 -10.36 -8.92
CA SER A 9 11.43 -10.89 -8.26
C SER A 9 11.09 -10.09 -7.00
N ALA A 10 12.07 -9.79 -6.16
CA ALA A 10 11.88 -8.91 -5.01
C ALA A 10 11.47 -7.49 -5.45
N LEU A 11 12.03 -7.00 -6.55
CA LEU A 11 11.70 -5.68 -7.08
C LEU A 11 10.23 -5.62 -7.54
N ALA A 12 9.75 -6.67 -8.23
CA ALA A 12 8.37 -6.78 -8.67
C ALA A 12 7.40 -6.87 -7.48
N VAL A 13 7.73 -7.67 -6.45
CA VAL A 13 6.93 -7.76 -5.22
C VAL A 13 6.86 -6.41 -4.52
N PHE A 14 8.01 -5.74 -4.33
CA PHE A 14 8.06 -4.40 -3.74
C PHE A 14 7.21 -3.40 -4.54
N ALA A 15 7.39 -3.35 -5.87
CA ALA A 15 6.65 -2.43 -6.74
C ALA A 15 5.13 -2.66 -6.66
N ALA A 16 4.68 -3.92 -6.60
CA ALA A 16 3.27 -4.25 -6.46
C ALA A 16 2.69 -3.81 -5.10
N LEU A 17 3.38 -4.16 -4.00
CA LEU A 17 2.96 -3.77 -2.64
C LEU A 17 2.96 -2.24 -2.48
N TRP A 18 4.00 -1.58 -2.98
CA TRP A 18 4.15 -0.14 -2.89
C TRP A 18 3.13 0.60 -3.77
N THR A 19 2.77 0.06 -4.93
CA THR A 19 1.67 0.59 -5.77
C THR A 19 0.34 0.50 -5.03
N ALA A 20 0.04 -0.65 -4.41
CA ALA A 20 -1.17 -0.81 -3.60
C ALA A 20 -1.20 0.15 -2.40
N ALA A 21 -0.05 0.39 -1.75
CA ALA A 21 0.08 1.38 -0.69
C ALA A 21 -0.16 2.81 -1.18
N CYS A 22 0.41 3.21 -2.33
CA CYS A 22 0.22 4.54 -2.91
C CYS A 22 -1.23 4.78 -3.34
N LEU A 23 -1.87 3.81 -3.99
CA LEU A 23 -3.30 3.89 -4.34
C LEU A 23 -4.18 3.98 -3.10
N GLY A 24 -3.88 3.17 -2.07
CA GLY A 24 -4.57 3.25 -0.78
C GLY A 24 -4.42 4.61 -0.12
N PHE A 25 -3.23 5.22 -0.18
CA PHE A 25 -3.00 6.58 0.31
C PHE A 25 -3.87 7.60 -0.43
N LEU A 26 -3.93 7.56 -1.76
CA LEU A 26 -4.74 8.51 -2.55
C LEU A 26 -6.24 8.38 -2.25
N VAL A 27 -6.76 7.16 -2.15
CA VAL A 27 -8.16 6.92 -1.73
C VAL A 27 -8.40 7.46 -0.32
N LEU A 28 -7.50 7.16 0.62
CA LEU A 28 -7.62 7.61 2.01
C LEU A 28 -7.53 9.12 2.14
N ALA A 29 -6.64 9.78 1.38
CA ALA A 29 -6.49 11.23 1.39
C ALA A 29 -7.81 11.92 1.03
N GLY A 30 -8.57 11.39 0.06
CA GLY A 30 -9.90 11.89 -0.29
C GLY A 30 -10.97 11.71 0.82
N MET A 31 -10.72 10.88 1.84
CA MET A 31 -11.64 10.63 2.95
C MET A 31 -11.43 11.56 4.15
N TYR A 32 -10.39 12.40 4.10
CA TYR A 32 -10.04 13.39 5.12
C TYR A 32 -9.98 14.80 4.50
N PRO A 33 -10.31 15.89 5.24
CA PRO A 33 -10.85 15.91 6.60
C PRO A 33 -12.33 15.48 6.68
N ALA A 34 -12.80 15.11 7.87
CA ALA A 34 -14.15 14.53 8.05
C ALA A 34 -15.32 15.41 7.56
N ARG A 35 -15.13 16.75 7.52
CA ARG A 35 -16.14 17.72 7.06
C ARG A 35 -16.43 17.63 5.57
N THR A 36 -15.43 17.32 4.75
CA THR A 36 -15.54 17.26 3.28
C THR A 36 -15.70 15.84 2.74
N ARG A 37 -15.67 14.83 3.62
CA ARG A 37 -15.79 13.40 3.27
C ARG A 37 -16.98 13.14 2.33
N PRO A 38 -16.88 12.23 1.34
CA PRO A 38 -18.01 11.86 0.49
C PRO A 38 -19.24 11.38 1.28
N ALA A 39 -20.45 11.72 0.81
CA ALA A 39 -21.70 11.41 1.51
C ALA A 39 -21.87 9.91 1.79
N ALA A 40 -21.39 9.04 0.88
CA ALA A 40 -21.43 7.59 1.05
C ALA A 40 -20.59 7.10 2.23
N ALA A 41 -19.48 7.78 2.55
CA ALA A 41 -18.58 7.46 3.66
C ALA A 41 -18.92 8.23 4.96
N ARG A 42 -19.89 9.15 4.95
CA ARG A 42 -20.45 9.78 6.16
C ARG A 42 -21.54 8.95 6.85
N LYS A 43 -22.10 7.95 6.16
CA LYS A 43 -23.12 7.04 6.73
C LYS A 43 -22.55 6.23 7.90
N ALA A 44 -23.43 5.69 8.74
CA ALA A 44 -23.05 4.85 9.88
C ALA A 44 -22.05 3.74 9.47
N GLY A 45 -20.96 3.60 10.24
CA GLY A 45 -19.87 2.67 9.96
C GLY A 45 -18.78 3.18 9.00
N GLY A 46 -18.97 4.32 8.32
CA GLY A 46 -17.98 4.89 7.41
C GLY A 46 -16.68 5.31 8.11
N LEU A 47 -16.76 5.87 9.32
CA LEU A 47 -15.57 6.20 10.11
C LEU A 47 -14.75 4.95 10.47
N ALA A 48 -15.41 3.87 10.89
CA ALA A 48 -14.75 2.61 11.22
C ALA A 48 -14.04 2.02 10.01
N LEU A 49 -14.66 2.04 8.83
CA LEU A 49 -14.04 1.60 7.58
C LEU A 49 -12.83 2.45 7.20
N VAL A 50 -12.91 3.77 7.34
CA VAL A 50 -11.77 4.66 7.07
C VAL A 50 -10.63 4.38 8.05
N ALA A 51 -10.92 4.23 9.35
CA ALA A 51 -9.91 3.91 10.36
C ALA A 51 -9.25 2.55 10.11
N LEU A 52 -10.02 1.51 9.77
CA LEU A 52 -9.51 0.20 9.42
C LEU A 52 -8.58 0.26 8.19
N ASN A 53 -9.02 0.94 7.12
CA ASN A 53 -8.16 1.15 5.94
C ASN A 53 -6.90 1.93 6.29
N SER A 54 -6.96 2.93 7.18
CA SER A 54 -5.77 3.67 7.62
C SER A 54 -4.77 2.77 8.36
N LEU A 55 -5.24 1.87 9.23
CA LEU A 55 -4.38 0.90 9.92
C LEU A 55 -3.76 -0.11 8.96
N LEU A 56 -4.57 -0.69 8.08
CA LEU A 56 -4.11 -1.64 7.05
C LEU A 56 -3.12 -0.99 6.08
N TRP A 57 -3.37 0.27 5.71
CA TRP A 57 -2.46 1.05 4.89
C TRP A 57 -1.11 1.27 5.57
N LEU A 58 -1.11 1.66 6.86
CA LEU A 58 0.13 1.81 7.63
C LEU A 58 0.93 0.50 7.68
N ALA A 59 0.25 -0.61 7.97
CA ALA A 59 0.86 -1.93 7.99
C ALA A 59 1.44 -2.31 6.61
N LEU A 60 0.71 -2.05 5.53
CA LEU A 60 1.14 -2.36 4.17
C LEU A 60 2.34 -1.49 3.74
N ALA A 61 2.31 -0.20 4.03
CA ALA A 61 3.41 0.71 3.71
C ALA A 61 4.68 0.34 4.49
N ALA A 62 4.55 0.07 5.80
CA ALA A 62 5.65 -0.37 6.63
C ALA A 62 6.21 -1.73 6.16
N GLY A 63 5.35 -2.70 5.86
CA GLY A 63 5.74 -4.00 5.33
C GLY A 63 6.45 -3.92 3.99
N ALA A 64 5.94 -3.11 3.06
CA ALA A 64 6.58 -2.88 1.76
C ALA A 64 7.97 -2.25 1.90
N LEU A 65 8.12 -1.23 2.76
CA LEU A 65 9.42 -0.60 3.00
C LEU A 65 10.41 -1.53 3.69
N ALA A 66 9.97 -2.26 4.73
CA ALA A 66 10.80 -3.25 5.41
C ALA A 66 11.26 -4.36 4.46
N TYR A 67 10.35 -4.86 3.63
CA TYR A 67 10.68 -5.86 2.61
C TYR A 67 11.69 -5.32 1.60
N GLY A 68 11.45 -4.13 1.06
CA GLY A 68 12.36 -3.49 0.11
C GLY A 68 13.74 -3.28 0.71
N TYR A 69 13.82 -2.82 1.96
CA TYR A 69 15.10 -2.57 2.63
C TYR A 69 15.90 -3.87 2.87
N ALA A 70 15.20 -4.98 3.15
CA ALA A 70 15.83 -6.28 3.37
C ALA A 70 16.27 -6.98 2.07
N HIS A 71 15.58 -6.77 0.94
CA HIS A 71 15.79 -7.56 -0.28
C HIS A 71 16.33 -6.77 -1.48
N LEU A 72 16.31 -5.43 -1.44
CA LEU A 72 16.73 -4.58 -2.55
C LEU A 72 17.94 -3.72 -2.19
N ARG A 73 18.68 -3.31 -3.22
CA ARG A 73 19.66 -2.24 -3.07
C ARG A 73 18.91 -0.94 -2.79
N LEU A 74 19.49 -0.08 -1.93
CA LEU A 74 18.91 1.22 -1.59
C LEU A 74 18.60 2.06 -2.84
N THR A 75 19.46 2.02 -3.85
CA THR A 75 19.23 2.71 -5.12
C THR A 75 17.97 2.21 -5.84
N SER A 76 17.76 0.90 -5.94
CA SER A 76 16.56 0.32 -6.53
C SER A 76 15.31 0.67 -5.74
N LEU A 77 15.39 0.63 -4.40
CA LEU A 77 14.29 1.02 -3.52
C LEU A 77 13.89 2.48 -3.75
N VAL A 78 14.85 3.41 -3.77
CA VAL A 78 14.58 4.84 -3.97
C VAL A 78 14.04 5.11 -5.38
N ILE A 79 14.68 4.55 -6.42
CA ILE A 79 14.29 4.81 -7.81
C ILE A 79 12.89 4.25 -8.09
N VAL A 80 12.65 2.96 -7.80
CA VAL A 80 11.35 2.33 -8.07
C VAL A 80 10.28 2.84 -7.12
N GLY A 81 10.61 3.05 -5.84
CA GLY A 81 9.69 3.63 -4.87
C GLY A 81 9.24 5.03 -5.28
N GLY A 82 10.19 5.88 -5.71
CA GLY A 82 9.90 7.22 -6.22
C GLY A 82 9.09 7.18 -7.51
N LEU A 83 9.43 6.30 -8.46
CA LEU A 83 8.69 6.16 -9.72
C LEU A 83 7.23 5.76 -9.46
N VAL A 84 7.00 4.74 -8.63
CA VAL A 84 5.64 4.33 -8.26
C VAL A 84 4.87 5.48 -7.60
N VAL A 85 5.48 6.24 -6.67
CA VAL A 85 4.82 7.39 -6.04
C VAL A 85 4.45 8.47 -7.06
N LEU A 86 5.38 8.83 -7.94
CA LEU A 86 5.17 9.87 -8.95
C LEU A 86 4.10 9.49 -9.98
N PHE A 87 4.01 8.21 -10.33
CA PHE A 87 3.07 7.71 -11.33
C PHE A 87 1.79 7.12 -10.73
N ALA A 88 1.67 6.97 -9.41
CA ALA A 88 0.46 6.48 -8.74
C ALA A 88 -0.83 7.26 -9.07
N PRO A 89 -0.81 8.58 -9.33
CA PRO A 89 -2.00 9.30 -9.76
C PRO A 89 -2.60 8.79 -11.08
N ALA A 90 -1.78 8.31 -12.03
CA ALA A 90 -2.27 7.85 -13.33
C ALA A 90 -3.26 6.67 -13.25
N PRO A 91 -2.95 5.54 -12.58
CA PRO A 91 -3.93 4.47 -12.37
C PRO A 91 -5.05 4.87 -11.42
N PHE A 92 -4.81 5.77 -10.46
CA PHE A 92 -5.87 6.30 -9.60
C PHE A 92 -6.92 7.05 -10.42
N GLU A 93 -6.51 7.86 -11.40
CA GLU A 93 -7.42 8.60 -12.29
C GLU A 93 -8.22 7.72 -13.26
N LEU A 94 -7.86 6.44 -13.41
CA LEU A 94 -8.63 5.45 -14.17
C LEU A 94 -9.67 4.71 -13.32
N LEU A 95 -9.60 4.81 -11.98
CA LEU A 95 -10.53 4.11 -11.10
C LEU A 95 -11.94 4.70 -11.20
N PRO A 96 -13.01 3.89 -11.30
CA PRO A 96 -14.38 4.40 -11.30
C PRO A 96 -14.70 5.18 -10.01
N ASN A 97 -15.51 6.23 -10.10
CA ASN A 97 -15.90 7.06 -8.95
C ASN A 97 -16.51 6.25 -7.79
N ALA A 98 -17.22 5.15 -8.10
CA ALA A 98 -17.78 4.25 -7.10
C ALA A 98 -16.71 3.56 -6.23
N PHE A 99 -15.49 3.38 -6.75
CA PHE A 99 -14.35 2.82 -6.04
C PHE A 99 -13.51 3.89 -5.33
N ARG A 100 -13.47 5.14 -5.81
CA ARG A 100 -12.78 6.24 -5.11
C ARG A 100 -13.58 6.76 -3.92
N ASP A 101 -14.86 7.06 -4.12
CA ASP A 101 -15.66 7.85 -3.17
C ASP A 101 -16.77 7.05 -2.46
N GLY A 102 -16.90 5.77 -2.83
CA GLY A 102 -17.96 4.89 -2.34
C GLY A 102 -17.55 4.02 -1.16
N ARG A 103 -18.55 3.63 -0.35
CA ARG A 103 -18.37 2.59 0.69
C ARG A 103 -17.92 1.26 0.10
N ARG A 104 -18.38 0.93 -1.11
CA ARG A 104 -17.92 -0.26 -1.86
C ARG A 104 -16.43 -0.16 -2.20
N GLY A 105 -15.97 1.03 -2.59
CA GLY A 105 -14.56 1.34 -2.77
C GLY A 105 -13.73 1.10 -1.52
N LEU A 106 -14.16 1.62 -0.37
CA LEU A 106 -13.48 1.40 0.91
C LEU A 106 -13.46 -0.08 1.32
N ALA A 107 -14.53 -0.84 1.08
CA ALA A 107 -14.55 -2.28 1.36
C ALA A 107 -13.63 -3.06 0.42
N ALA A 108 -13.62 -2.71 -0.88
CA ALA A 108 -12.70 -3.28 -1.85
C ALA A 108 -11.23 -2.95 -1.52
N LEU A 109 -10.96 -1.75 -1.01
CA LEU A 109 -9.63 -1.35 -0.57
C LEU A 109 -9.16 -2.17 0.64
N VAL A 110 -10.05 -2.45 1.61
CA VAL A 110 -9.73 -3.39 2.72
C VAL A 110 -9.35 -4.75 2.15
N ALA A 111 -10.14 -5.29 1.23
CA ALA A 111 -9.86 -6.60 0.63
C ALA A 111 -8.51 -6.60 -0.13
N LEU A 112 -8.23 -5.54 -0.88
CA LEU A 112 -6.95 -5.38 -1.59
C LEU A 112 -5.76 -5.27 -0.63
N GLN A 113 -5.87 -4.44 0.41
CA GLN A 113 -4.80 -4.27 1.40
C GLN A 113 -4.56 -5.55 2.20
N ALA A 114 -5.64 -6.24 2.61
CA ALA A 114 -5.54 -7.52 3.29
C ALA A 114 -4.91 -8.59 2.38
N ALA A 115 -5.31 -8.66 1.11
CA ALA A 115 -4.72 -9.58 0.14
C ALA A 115 -3.24 -9.27 -0.12
N ALA A 116 -2.88 -7.99 -0.23
CA ALA A 116 -1.48 -7.55 -0.40
C ALA A 116 -0.62 -7.91 0.82
N LEU A 117 -1.14 -7.69 2.04
CA LEU A 117 -0.47 -8.10 3.28
C LEU A 117 -0.35 -9.63 3.38
N ALA A 118 -1.40 -10.38 3.03
CA ALA A 118 -1.34 -11.84 3.01
C ALA A 118 -0.32 -12.35 1.98
N ALA A 119 -0.28 -11.74 0.79
CA ALA A 119 0.71 -12.05 -0.23
C ALA A 119 2.13 -11.77 0.28
N TRP A 120 2.35 -10.62 0.91
CA TRP A 120 3.64 -10.29 1.53
C TRP A 120 4.06 -11.33 2.57
N LEU A 121 3.17 -11.74 3.47
CA LEU A 121 3.43 -12.78 4.47
C LEU A 121 3.76 -14.14 3.86
N ALA A 122 3.27 -14.44 2.66
CA ALA A 122 3.54 -15.68 1.94
C ALA A 122 4.88 -15.68 1.17
N VAL A 123 5.48 -14.51 0.91
CA VAL A 123 6.80 -14.43 0.25
C VAL A 123 7.92 -14.75 1.25
N PRO A 124 8.95 -15.51 0.85
CA PRO A 124 10.13 -15.73 1.69
C PRO A 124 10.71 -14.41 2.23
N GLY A 125 10.94 -14.33 3.53
CA GLY A 125 11.45 -13.12 4.19
C GLY A 125 10.39 -12.03 4.48
N GLY A 126 9.15 -12.19 4.04
CA GLY A 126 8.07 -11.22 4.26
C GLY A 126 7.81 -10.92 5.73
N GLY A 127 7.36 -11.91 6.51
CA GLY A 127 7.11 -11.72 7.94
C GLY A 127 8.35 -11.63 8.83
N ALA A 128 9.48 -12.23 8.41
CA ALA A 128 10.70 -12.32 9.21
C ALA A 128 11.50 -11.00 9.26
N ALA A 129 11.47 -10.19 8.19
CA ALA A 129 12.20 -8.92 8.12
C ALA A 129 11.80 -7.92 9.22
N LEU A 130 10.55 -8.01 9.73
CA LEU A 130 10.06 -7.13 10.78
C LEU A 130 10.60 -7.49 12.18
N PHE A 131 11.02 -8.75 12.40
CA PHE A 131 11.52 -9.25 13.68
C PHE A 131 13.06 -9.28 13.76
N GLN A 132 13.77 -9.27 12.64
CA GLN A 132 15.24 -9.36 12.61
C GLN A 132 15.97 -8.09 13.10
N HIS A 133 15.28 -6.95 13.24
CA HIS A 133 15.86 -5.71 13.78
C HIS A 133 15.60 -5.48 15.28
N PHE A 134 14.82 -6.33 15.93
CA PHE A 134 14.50 -6.25 17.37
C PHE A 134 15.09 -7.41 18.20
N ALA A 135 16.00 -8.20 17.61
CA ALA A 135 16.70 -9.30 18.25
C ALA A 135 18.21 -9.01 18.35
#